data_AF-A0A538A186-F1
#
_entry.id   AF-A0A538A186-F1
#
_cell.length_a   1.000
_cell.length_b   1.000
_cell.length_c   1.000
_cell.angle_alpha   90.00
_cell.angle_beta   90.00
_cell.angle_gamma   90.00
#
_symmetry.space_group_name_H-M   'P 1'
#
loop_
_entity.id
_entity.type
_entity.pdbx_description
1 polymer ?
#
loop_
_entity_poly.entity_id
_entity_poly.type
_entity_poly.pdbx_seq_one_letter_code
_entity_poly.pdbx_strand_id
1 'polypeptide(L)'
;MAQIETPRELFVHKLGAALTMEEAILGMLEELEQEANDPRLKQNLRHHHQETEQQVRNLERAFEALGEEVESQPCPTIDGLKKEGEQMLKNVEDELNDAVILSGIVETEAHEIAVYDGLITTAEAMGEEDIVALFQENLEQEQATLKKGRDAKKQLARREAQRV
;
A
#
# COMPACT_ATOMS: atom_id res chain seq x y z
N MET A 1 -2.46 0.63 24.88
CA MET A 1 -2.60 -0.69 24.24
C MET A 1 -2.36 -1.75 25.30
N ALA A 2 -3.14 -2.83 25.28
CA ALA A 2 -2.81 -4.03 26.05
C ALA A 2 -1.46 -4.60 25.57
N GLN A 3 -0.79 -5.34 26.43
CA GLN A 3 0.48 -5.97 26.07
C GLN A 3 0.21 -7.14 25.11
N ILE A 4 1.04 -7.29 24.07
CA ILE A 4 1.03 -8.46 23.18
C ILE A 4 1.88 -9.54 23.86
N GLU A 5 1.28 -10.69 24.14
CA GLU A 5 1.88 -11.77 24.94
C GLU A 5 2.17 -13.03 24.10
N THR A 6 1.46 -13.23 22.99
CA THR A 6 1.61 -14.43 22.15
C THR A 6 1.96 -14.12 20.68
N PRO A 7 2.60 -15.06 19.95
CA PRO A 7 2.84 -14.90 18.52
C PRO A 7 1.54 -14.71 17.71
N ARG A 8 0.44 -15.34 18.15
CA ARG A 8 -0.87 -15.19 17.49
C ARG A 8 -1.44 -13.79 17.70
N GLU A 9 -1.36 -13.22 18.91
CA GLU A 9 -1.74 -11.83 19.15
C GLU A 9 -0.88 -10.85 18.34
N LEU A 10 0.41 -11.12 18.20
CA LEU A 10 1.29 -10.30 17.35
C LEU A 10 0.85 -10.37 15.89
N PHE A 11 0.51 -11.55 15.39
CA PHE A 11 0.02 -11.74 14.03
C PHE A 11 -1.30 -11.01 13.78
N VAL A 12 -2.28 -11.17 14.67
CA VAL A 12 -3.58 -10.45 14.59
C VAL A 12 -3.37 -8.93 14.67
N HIS A 13 -2.48 -8.46 15.53
CA HIS A 13 -2.13 -7.04 15.60
C HIS A 13 -1.52 -6.53 14.29
N LYS A 14 -0.62 -7.31 13.68
CA LYS A 14 -0.01 -6.97 12.38
C LYS A 14 -1.04 -7.00 11.24
N LEU A 15 -1.97 -7.94 11.27
CA LEU A 15 -3.08 -8.01 10.32
C LEU A 15 -3.96 -6.76 10.42
N GLY A 16 -4.30 -6.32 11.65
CA GLY A 16 -5.03 -5.07 11.86
C GLY A 16 -4.27 -3.83 11.40
N ALA A 17 -2.95 -3.82 11.54
CA ALA A 17 -2.11 -2.72 11.06
C ALA A 17 -2.05 -2.69 9.52
N ALA A 18 -2.06 -3.85 8.86
CA ALA A 18 -2.18 -3.95 7.42
C ALA A 18 -3.57 -3.48 6.94
N LEU A 19 -4.65 -3.80 7.67
CA LEU A 19 -5.98 -3.27 7.33
C LEU A 19 -6.00 -1.74 7.35
N THR A 20 -5.48 -1.13 8.41
CA THR A 20 -5.35 0.34 8.48
C THR A 20 -4.44 0.91 7.41
N MET A 21 -3.40 0.19 7.00
CA MET A 21 -2.53 0.59 5.90
C MET A 21 -3.33 0.71 4.60
N GLU A 22 -4.07 -0.34 4.22
CA GLU A 22 -4.88 -0.36 2.99
C GLU A 22 -6.00 0.69 3.01
N GLU A 23 -6.71 0.83 4.13
CA GLU A 23 -7.76 1.84 4.28
C GLU A 23 -7.22 3.28 4.13
N ALA A 24 -6.02 3.55 4.67
CA ALA A 24 -5.38 4.84 4.50
C ALA A 24 -4.97 5.08 3.04
N ILE A 25 -4.48 4.05 2.37
CA ILE A 25 -4.07 4.10 0.96
C ILE A 25 -5.26 4.36 0.04
N LEU A 26 -6.43 3.75 0.29
CA LEU A 26 -7.66 4.07 -0.46
C LEU A 26 -7.94 5.57 -0.49
N GLY A 27 -7.89 6.22 0.68
CA GLY A 27 -8.07 7.67 0.77
C GLY A 27 -6.98 8.45 0.04
N MET A 28 -5.72 8.01 0.12
CA MET A 28 -4.61 8.64 -0.60
C MET A 28 -4.78 8.55 -2.11
N LEU A 29 -5.20 7.40 -2.64
CA LEU A 29 -5.30 7.18 -4.09
C LEU A 29 -6.32 8.11 -4.75
N GLU A 30 -7.44 8.40 -4.08
CA GLU A 30 -8.43 9.37 -4.57
C GLU A 30 -7.87 10.80 -4.64
N GLU A 31 -7.08 11.21 -3.64
CA GLU A 31 -6.42 12.52 -3.60
C GLU A 31 -5.33 12.60 -4.70
N LEU A 32 -4.46 11.58 -4.79
CA LEU A 32 -3.37 11.53 -5.76
C LEU A 32 -3.86 11.50 -7.21
N GLU A 33 -5.01 10.85 -7.48
CA GLU A 33 -5.61 10.83 -8.81
C GLU A 33 -6.01 12.24 -9.28
N GLN A 34 -6.50 13.08 -8.36
CA GLN A 34 -6.89 14.46 -8.64
C GLN A 34 -5.65 15.31 -8.97
N GLU A 35 -4.58 15.17 -8.18
CA GLU A 35 -3.33 15.93 -8.30
C GLU A 35 -2.43 15.52 -9.47
N ALA A 36 -2.56 14.28 -9.96
CA ALA A 36 -1.78 13.79 -11.10
C ALA A 36 -2.08 14.58 -12.39
N ASN A 37 -1.08 14.78 -13.24
CA ASN A 37 -1.21 15.44 -14.53
C ASN A 37 -1.27 14.42 -15.68
N ASP A 38 -0.42 13.39 -15.66
CA ASP A 38 -0.36 12.38 -16.72
C ASP A 38 -1.64 11.49 -16.70
N PRO A 39 -2.42 11.43 -17.81
CA PRO A 39 -3.63 10.63 -17.86
C PRO A 39 -3.42 9.13 -17.63
N ARG A 40 -2.24 8.60 -17.94
CA ARG A 40 -1.90 7.19 -17.67
C ARG A 40 -1.62 6.99 -16.19
N LEU A 41 -1.02 7.97 -15.51
CA LEU A 41 -0.83 7.91 -14.06
C LEU A 41 -2.19 7.90 -13.35
N LYS A 42 -3.13 8.77 -13.74
CA LYS A 42 -4.50 8.75 -13.22
C LYS A 42 -5.18 7.39 -13.43
N GLN A 43 -5.04 6.80 -14.63
CA GLN A 43 -5.60 5.48 -14.90
C GLN A 43 -5.00 4.39 -14.00
N ASN A 44 -3.69 4.42 -13.79
CA ASN A 44 -3.02 3.46 -12.91
C ASN A 44 -3.47 3.63 -11.45
N LEU A 45 -3.62 4.86 -10.96
CA LEU A 45 -4.12 5.15 -9.61
C LEU A 45 -5.54 4.63 -9.40
N ARG A 46 -6.46 4.85 -10.36
CA ARG A 46 -7.82 4.29 -10.32
C ARG A 46 -7.85 2.78 -10.30
N HIS A 47 -6.99 2.16 -11.11
CA HIS A 47 -6.91 0.71 -11.17
C HIS A 47 -6.38 0.16 -9.85
N HIS A 48 -5.35 0.78 -9.29
CA HIS A 48 -4.80 0.37 -8.01
C HIS A 48 -5.80 0.58 -6.87
N HIS A 49 -6.59 1.68 -6.88
CA HIS A 49 -7.68 1.87 -5.91
C HIS A 49 -8.67 0.69 -5.88
N GLN A 50 -9.04 0.15 -7.05
CA GLN A 50 -9.89 -1.04 -7.14
C GLN A 50 -9.22 -2.32 -6.62
N GLU A 51 -7.90 -2.45 -6.81
CA GLU A 51 -7.10 -3.53 -6.24
C GLU A 51 -7.07 -3.39 -4.71
N THR A 52 -6.81 -2.20 -4.18
CA THR A 52 -6.82 -1.88 -2.75
C THR A 52 -8.17 -2.16 -2.09
N GLU A 53 -9.29 -1.86 -2.75
CA GLU A 53 -10.61 -2.25 -2.23
C GLU A 53 -10.75 -3.78 -2.08
N GLN A 54 -10.15 -4.55 -2.99
CA GLN A 54 -10.12 -6.02 -2.90
C GLN A 54 -9.16 -6.51 -1.81
N GLN A 55 -8.02 -5.83 -1.65
CA GLN A 55 -7.02 -6.15 -0.63
C GLN A 55 -7.59 -5.98 0.78
N VAL A 56 -8.34 -4.90 1.04
CA VAL A 56 -9.11 -4.69 2.28
C VAL A 56 -10.05 -5.88 2.54
N ARG A 57 -10.85 -6.29 1.54
CA ARG A 57 -11.76 -7.44 1.68
C ARG A 57 -11.02 -8.75 1.95
N ASN A 58 -9.83 -8.93 1.38
CA ASN A 58 -8.99 -10.10 1.64
C ASN A 58 -8.45 -10.11 3.08
N LEU A 59 -8.09 -8.95 3.64
CA LEU A 59 -7.68 -8.82 5.04
C LEU A 59 -8.85 -9.09 6.01
N GLU A 60 -10.05 -8.58 5.72
CA GLU A 60 -11.26 -8.89 6.49
C GLU A 60 -11.57 -10.39 6.50
N ARG A 61 -11.47 -11.05 5.33
CA ARG A 61 -11.64 -12.51 5.23
C ARG A 61 -10.58 -13.29 6.01
N ALA A 62 -9.37 -12.76 6.13
CA ALA A 62 -8.32 -13.37 6.96
C ALA A 62 -8.68 -13.30 8.45
N PHE A 63 -9.25 -12.18 8.94
CA PHE A 63 -9.80 -12.12 10.31
C PHE A 63 -10.88 -13.17 10.54
N GLU A 64 -11.83 -13.28 9.61
CA GLU A 64 -12.91 -14.29 9.69
C GLU A 64 -12.35 -15.71 9.74
N ALA A 65 -11.36 -16.03 8.90
CA ALA A 65 -10.72 -17.34 8.87
C ALA A 65 -10.00 -17.69 10.19
N LEU A 66 -9.42 -16.68 10.86
CA LEU A 66 -8.78 -16.85 12.18
C LEU A 66 -9.79 -16.97 13.33
N GLY A 67 -11.08 -16.71 13.08
CA GLY A 67 -12.11 -16.61 14.11
C GLY A 67 -11.93 -15.38 15.01
N GLU A 68 -11.31 -14.32 14.50
CA GLU A 68 -11.07 -13.06 15.19
C GLU A 68 -12.07 -11.99 14.73
N GLU A 69 -12.42 -11.06 15.64
CA GLU A 69 -13.15 -9.86 15.23
C GLU A 69 -12.23 -8.96 14.39
N VAL A 70 -12.78 -8.35 13.34
CA VAL A 70 -12.04 -7.37 12.53
C VAL A 70 -11.70 -6.17 13.41
N GLU A 71 -10.42 -5.97 13.67
CA GLU A 71 -9.92 -4.85 14.48
C GLU A 71 -8.75 -4.17 13.78
N SER A 72 -8.97 -2.91 13.37
CA SER A 72 -7.93 -2.02 12.86
C SER A 72 -6.89 -1.71 13.93
N GLN A 73 -5.61 -1.70 13.57
CA GLN A 73 -4.53 -1.28 14.47
C GLN A 73 -3.75 -0.11 13.86
N PRO A 74 -3.23 0.83 14.67
CA PRO A 74 -2.44 1.94 14.16
C PRO A 74 -1.31 1.50 13.23
N CYS A 75 -1.18 2.18 12.10
CA CYS A 75 -0.06 2.03 11.18
C CYS A 75 0.70 3.37 11.02
N PRO A 76 1.60 3.73 11.97
CA PRO A 76 2.29 5.01 11.92
C PRO A 76 3.17 5.22 10.67
N THR A 77 3.59 4.13 10.02
CA THR A 77 4.41 4.19 8.81
C THR A 77 3.61 4.77 7.65
N ILE A 78 2.38 4.29 7.42
CA ILE A 78 1.56 4.81 6.32
C ILE A 78 1.15 6.27 6.56
N ASP A 79 0.86 6.63 7.82
CA ASP A 79 0.57 8.01 8.21
C ASP A 79 1.75 8.94 7.89
N GLY A 80 2.98 8.45 8.11
CA GLY A 80 4.22 9.15 7.77
C GLY A 80 4.36 9.38 6.27
N LEU A 81 4.18 8.33 5.47
CA LEU A 81 4.25 8.39 4.00
C LEU A 81 3.18 9.31 3.42
N LYS A 82 1.93 9.22 3.91
CA LYS A 82 0.84 10.14 3.54
C LYS A 82 1.24 11.58 3.78
N LYS A 83 1.71 11.88 4.99
CA LYS A 83 2.11 13.24 5.37
C LYS A 83 3.28 13.77 4.53
N GLU A 84 4.26 12.93 4.23
CA GLU A 84 5.39 13.29 3.37
C GLU A 84 4.92 13.64 1.96
N GLY A 85 4.07 12.80 1.35
CA GLY A 85 3.48 13.06 0.03
C GLY A 85 2.67 14.34 -0.02
N GLU A 86 1.75 14.55 0.94
CA GLU A 86 0.95 15.77 1.02
C GLU A 86 1.79 17.03 1.20
N GLN A 87 2.86 16.97 2.02
CA GLN A 87 3.75 18.11 2.21
C GLN A 87 4.54 18.42 0.95
N MET A 88 5.03 17.38 0.26
CA MET A 88 5.78 17.57 -0.98
C MET A 88 4.91 18.16 -2.09
N LEU A 89 3.68 17.68 -2.29
CA LEU A 89 2.74 18.24 -3.26
C LEU A 89 2.45 19.74 -3.01
N LYS A 90 2.38 20.17 -1.75
CA LYS A 90 2.19 21.59 -1.39
C LYS A 90 3.43 22.46 -1.64
N ASN A 91 4.61 21.86 -1.75
CA ASN A 91 5.90 22.54 -1.80
C ASN A 91 6.55 22.54 -3.19
N VAL A 92 5.92 21.91 -4.18
CA VAL A 92 6.40 21.86 -5.56
C VAL A 92 5.44 22.60 -6.49
N GLU A 93 5.94 23.01 -7.65
CA GLU A 93 5.09 23.50 -8.73
C GLU A 93 4.29 22.35 -9.35
N ASP A 94 3.10 22.64 -9.90
CA ASP A 94 2.19 21.65 -10.49
C ASP A 94 2.89 20.72 -11.49
N GLU A 95 3.87 21.21 -12.28
CA GLU A 95 4.60 20.39 -13.25
C GLU A 95 5.42 19.26 -12.63
N LEU A 96 5.69 19.31 -11.32
CA LEU A 96 6.43 18.30 -10.55
C LEU A 96 5.52 17.33 -9.80
N ASN A 97 4.19 17.52 -9.80
CA ASN A 97 3.26 16.65 -9.07
C ASN A 97 3.43 15.17 -9.44
N ASP A 98 3.53 14.84 -10.73
CA ASP A 98 3.70 13.46 -11.17
C ASP A 98 4.99 12.82 -10.64
N ALA A 99 6.07 13.60 -10.47
CA ALA A 99 7.34 13.12 -9.92
C ALA A 99 7.23 12.83 -8.42
N VAL A 100 6.50 13.68 -7.69
CA VAL A 100 6.20 13.48 -6.26
C VAL A 100 5.31 12.24 -6.09
N ILE A 101 4.21 12.15 -6.84
CA ILE A 101 3.26 11.03 -6.78
C ILE A 101 3.97 9.71 -7.08
N LEU A 102 4.75 9.64 -8.16
CA LEU A 102 5.48 8.41 -8.52
C LEU A 102 6.55 8.03 -7.49
N SER A 103 7.08 8.99 -6.74
CA SER A 103 8.01 8.69 -5.64
C SER A 103 7.27 8.11 -4.45
N GLY A 104 6.15 8.73 -4.05
CA GLY A 104 5.27 8.25 -3.00
C GLY A 104 4.76 6.83 -3.27
N ILE A 105 4.27 6.55 -4.49
CA ILE A 105 3.87 5.19 -4.90
C ILE A 105 5.02 4.22 -4.64
N VAL A 106 6.21 4.43 -5.22
CA VAL A 106 7.32 3.47 -5.08
C VAL A 106 7.74 3.20 -3.63
N GLU A 107 7.60 4.18 -2.75
CA GLU A 107 7.91 4.06 -1.32
C GLU A 107 6.80 3.33 -0.56
N THR A 108 5.54 3.64 -0.83
CA THR A 108 4.36 2.98 -0.26
C THR A 108 4.31 1.50 -0.66
N GLU A 109 4.36 1.16 -1.96
CA GLU A 109 4.28 -0.24 -2.40
C GLU A 109 5.45 -1.08 -1.85
N ALA A 110 6.63 -0.48 -1.68
CA ALA A 110 7.78 -1.17 -1.10
C ALA A 110 7.56 -1.49 0.38
N HIS A 111 6.83 -0.64 1.11
CA HIS A 111 6.42 -0.90 2.47
C HIS A 111 5.37 -2.02 2.52
N GLU A 112 4.35 -1.97 1.66
CA GLU A 112 3.27 -2.96 1.60
C GLU A 112 3.80 -4.36 1.28
N ILE A 113 4.69 -4.48 0.29
CA ILE A 113 5.36 -5.75 -0.04
C ILE A 113 6.06 -6.33 1.20
N ALA A 114 6.78 -5.50 1.96
CA ALA A 114 7.47 -5.97 3.16
C ALA A 114 6.48 -6.39 4.27
N VAL A 115 5.32 -5.74 4.37
CA VAL A 115 4.24 -6.11 5.29
C VAL A 115 3.63 -7.45 4.89
N TYR A 116 3.25 -7.62 3.61
CA TYR A 116 2.67 -8.86 3.11
C TYR A 116 3.63 -10.04 3.17
N ASP A 117 4.91 -9.87 2.80
CA ASP A 117 5.93 -10.91 2.96
C ASP A 117 6.03 -11.39 4.42
N GLY A 118 5.94 -10.46 5.39
CA GLY A 118 5.95 -10.77 6.82
C GLY A 118 4.70 -11.50 7.29
N LEU A 119 3.51 -11.08 6.82
CA LEU A 119 2.25 -11.74 7.11
C LEU A 119 2.20 -13.15 6.54
N ILE A 120 2.60 -13.33 5.27
CA ILE A 120 2.68 -14.64 4.60
C ILE A 120 3.61 -15.57 5.37
N THR A 121 4.83 -15.12 5.68
CA THR A 121 5.82 -15.92 6.43
C THR A 121 5.24 -16.44 7.75
N THR A 122 4.46 -15.59 8.44
CA THR A 122 3.87 -15.96 9.73
C THR A 122 2.67 -16.88 9.56
N ALA A 123 1.80 -16.63 8.58
CA ALA A 123 0.64 -17.46 8.25
C ALA A 123 1.05 -18.87 7.81
N GLU A 124 2.10 -18.99 6.99
CA GLU A 124 2.70 -20.27 6.59
C GLU A 124 3.20 -21.06 7.82
N ALA A 125 3.88 -20.38 8.75
CA ALA A 125 4.36 -21.02 9.98
C ALA A 125 3.23 -21.47 10.91
N MET A 126 2.06 -20.85 10.82
CA MET A 126 0.84 -21.22 11.55
C MET A 126 0.02 -22.32 10.85
N GLY A 127 0.32 -22.63 9.59
CA GLY A 127 -0.42 -23.61 8.78
C GLY A 127 -1.74 -23.05 8.20
N GLU A 128 -1.86 -21.73 8.09
CA GLU A 128 -3.06 -21.03 7.62
C GLU A 128 -3.07 -20.90 6.09
N GLU A 129 -3.12 -22.03 5.36
CA GLU A 129 -2.97 -22.07 3.90
C GLU A 129 -4.00 -21.19 3.16
N ASP A 130 -5.24 -21.14 3.63
CA ASP A 130 -6.29 -20.30 3.04
C ASP A 130 -5.99 -18.80 3.17
N ILE A 131 -5.36 -18.39 4.28
CA ILE A 131 -4.97 -17.00 4.53
C ILE A 131 -3.74 -16.64 3.69
N VAL A 132 -2.78 -17.56 3.56
CA VAL A 132 -1.60 -17.38 2.71
C VAL A 132 -2.00 -17.07 1.27
N ALA A 133 -3.00 -17.77 0.72
CA ALA A 133 -3.49 -17.52 -0.64
C ALA A 133 -4.06 -16.11 -0.81
N LEU A 134 -4.78 -15.58 0.19
CA LEU A 134 -5.31 -14.21 0.17
C LEU A 134 -4.20 -13.18 0.17
N PHE A 135 -3.17 -13.37 1.00
CA PHE A 135 -2.06 -12.42 1.09
C PHE A 135 -1.13 -12.50 -0.12
N GLN A 136 -0.98 -13.67 -0.74
CA GLN A 136 -0.24 -13.81 -2.00
C GLN A 136 -0.92 -13.06 -3.13
N GLU A 137 -2.27 -13.09 -3.21
CA GLU A 137 -3.02 -12.30 -4.19
C GLU A 137 -2.73 -10.79 -4.04
N ASN A 138 -2.79 -10.26 -2.81
CA ASN A 138 -2.47 -8.86 -2.53
C ASN A 138 -1.00 -8.55 -2.88
N LEU A 139 -0.06 -9.38 -2.43
CA LEU A 139 1.37 -9.23 -2.71
C LEU A 139 1.68 -9.16 -4.21
N GLU A 140 1.05 -10.00 -5.03
CA GLU A 140 1.24 -9.99 -6.48
C GLU A 140 0.77 -8.67 -7.12
N GLN A 141 -0.32 -8.10 -6.62
CA GLN A 141 -0.81 -6.79 -7.04
C GLN A 141 0.19 -5.69 -6.70
N GLU A 142 0.71 -5.64 -5.46
CA GLU A 142 1.66 -4.58 -5.06
C GLU A 142 2.99 -4.70 -5.81
N GLN A 143 3.45 -5.92 -6.06
CA GLN A 143 4.64 -6.15 -6.87
C GLN A 143 4.45 -5.63 -8.30
N ALA A 144 3.27 -5.83 -8.89
CA ALA A 144 2.93 -5.31 -10.20
C ALA A 144 2.84 -3.79 -10.19
N THR A 145 2.21 -3.18 -9.19
CA THR A 145 2.08 -1.73 -9.03
C THR A 145 3.42 -1.05 -8.80
N LEU A 146 4.26 -1.58 -7.90
CA LEU A 146 5.64 -1.11 -7.69
C LEU A 146 6.45 -1.14 -8.98
N LYS A 147 6.33 -2.22 -9.78
CA LYS A 147 7.01 -2.33 -11.06
C LYS A 147 6.53 -1.24 -12.03
N LYS A 148 5.21 -1.06 -12.17
CA LYS A 148 4.60 -0.01 -13.01
C LYS A 148 5.09 1.39 -12.57
N GLY A 149 5.09 1.66 -11.26
CA GLY A 149 5.55 2.92 -10.66
C GLY A 149 7.03 3.21 -10.95
N ARG A 150 7.91 2.23 -10.75
CA ARG A 150 9.35 2.35 -11.07
C ARG A 150 9.59 2.60 -12.56
N ASP A 151 8.87 1.88 -13.44
CA ASP A 151 8.97 2.05 -14.88
C ASP A 151 8.51 3.46 -15.31
N ALA A 152 7.40 3.95 -14.75
CA ALA A 152 6.90 5.30 -14.99
C ALA A 152 7.85 6.39 -14.47
N LYS A 153 8.38 6.24 -13.24
CA LYS A 153 9.37 7.16 -12.66
C LYS A 153 10.63 7.26 -13.52
N LYS A 154 11.13 6.13 -14.03
CA LYS A 154 12.27 6.09 -14.95
C LYS A 154 12.00 6.80 -16.27
N GLN A 155 10.79 6.67 -16.82
CA GLN A 155 10.38 7.38 -18.03
C GLN A 155 10.28 8.89 -17.79
N LEU A 156 9.69 9.31 -16.67
CA LEU A 156 9.58 10.72 -16.30
C LEU A 156 10.96 11.36 -16.13
N ALA A 157 11.85 10.75 -15.34
CA ALA A 157 13.21 11.26 -15.13
C ALA A 157 14.00 11.41 -16.45
N ARG A 158 13.81 10.49 -17.41
CA ARG A 158 14.42 10.61 -18.74
C ARG A 158 13.86 11.79 -19.55
N ARG A 159 12.54 12.05 -19.46
CA ARG A 159 11.91 13.19 -20.13
C ARG A 159 12.40 14.51 -19.53
N GLU A 160 12.55 14.59 -18.21
CA GLU A 160 13.04 15.78 -17.52
C GLU A 160 14.51 16.07 -17.85
N ALA A 161 15.36 15.04 -17.85
CA ALA A 161 16.78 15.20 -18.19
C ALA A 161 17.03 15.69 -19.62
N GLN A 162 16.07 15.51 -20.55
CA GLN A 162 16.16 16.01 -21.93
C GLN A 162 15.70 17.47 -22.08
N ARG A 163 15.13 18.06 -21.02
CA ARG A 163 14.66 19.47 -21.01
C ARG A 163 15.69 20.45 -20.46
N VAL A 164 16.80 19.94 -19.91
CA VAL A 164 17.95 20.71 -19.39
C VAL A 164 19.04 20.79 -20.45
#